data_AF-A0A2N4X152-F1
#
_entry.id   AF-A0A2N4X152-F1
#
_cell.length_a   1.000
_cell.length_b   1.000
_cell.length_c   1.000
_cell.angle_alpha   90.00
_cell.angle_beta   90.00
_cell.angle_gamma   90.00
#
_symmetry.space_group_name_H-M   'P 1'
#
loop_
_entity.id
_entity.type
_entity.pdbx_description
1 polymer ?
#
loop_
_entity_poly.entity_id
_entity_poly.type
_entity_poly.pdbx_seq_one_letter_code
_entity_poly.pdbx_strand_id
1 'polypeptide(L)'
;MMVVPAQAERDALTGLMGPDAARRRLENWLADGPVHALLLVITRLDTINLAWGSSVGDGALAEVAGRIVQYAGDELDSPWFSARMGGGSFLIAAREACSRERWALLAEGLAESISRPIAALGEDLRLYPRIALLRAVREEDAVSVLDRLGQAQAALARKTARRIGWVDGAVNRKGLSVARLEADLLKAIDRDEIEILFQPQFALPGDELTGAEALARWRHPQVGRIGAGALFAIAERADHVAQLSRHIAAKACSLAAQWPERLSLSVNVTAADLAAEVYPEQLGAIVAASGLAPSRLVLEVTEQALLGDIGLARRSLGRLVGAGVAVALDDFGAGFCNFRYLKLLPLQKLKLDRAMVEGIAEDPRDLAVLRGIVAMAGALDLEVTAEGIETAAQRAAVEAEGCASWQGFLGAEPMDAAAFLALARR
;
A
#
# COMPACT_ATOMS: atom_id res chain seq x y z
N MET A 1 24.08 -22.72 -24.59
CA MET A 1 23.76 -21.60 -23.68
C MET A 1 22.50 -22.00 -22.95
N MET A 2 22.63 -22.48 -21.71
CA MET A 2 21.51 -23.07 -20.97
C MET A 2 20.52 -21.98 -20.59
N VAL A 3 19.26 -22.17 -20.97
CA VAL A 3 18.13 -21.38 -20.48
C VAL A 3 18.00 -21.67 -18.99
N VAL A 4 18.33 -20.70 -18.16
CA VAL A 4 18.05 -20.75 -16.72
C VAL A 4 16.52 -20.69 -16.58
N PRO A 5 15.86 -21.64 -15.90
CA PRO A 5 14.41 -21.64 -15.79
C PRO A 5 13.93 -20.40 -15.01
N ALA A 6 12.79 -19.83 -15.42
CA ALA A 6 12.17 -18.64 -14.81
C ALA A 6 11.94 -18.76 -13.29
N GLN A 7 11.92 -20.00 -12.75
CA GLN A 7 11.79 -20.32 -11.34
C GLN A 7 13.04 -20.02 -10.49
N ALA A 8 14.21 -19.80 -11.11
CA ALA A 8 15.46 -19.52 -10.39
C ALA A 8 15.70 -18.01 -10.11
N GLU A 9 14.79 -17.13 -10.54
CA GLU A 9 14.94 -15.68 -10.38
C GLU A 9 14.09 -15.09 -9.25
N ARG A 10 13.15 -15.86 -8.69
CA ARG A 10 12.27 -15.44 -7.59
C ARG A 10 12.48 -16.29 -6.34
N ASP A 11 12.32 -15.67 -5.17
CA ASP A 11 12.32 -16.31 -3.87
C ASP A 11 10.99 -17.03 -3.64
N ALA A 12 11.05 -18.33 -3.37
CA ALA A 12 9.86 -19.19 -3.26
C ALA A 12 8.95 -18.84 -2.06
N LEU A 13 9.47 -18.16 -1.04
CA LEU A 13 8.69 -17.75 0.13
C LEU A 13 7.96 -16.42 -0.09
N THR A 14 8.66 -15.44 -0.67
CA THR A 14 8.19 -14.06 -0.71
C THR A 14 7.73 -13.61 -2.10
N GLY A 15 7.95 -14.41 -3.15
CA GLY A 15 7.65 -14.04 -4.54
C GLY A 15 8.56 -12.96 -5.13
N LEU A 16 9.39 -12.30 -4.31
CA LEU A 16 10.33 -11.25 -4.71
C LEU A 16 11.51 -11.80 -5.51
N MET A 17 12.32 -10.92 -6.11
CA MET A 17 13.58 -11.37 -6.75
C MET A 17 14.54 -12.03 -5.75
N GLY A 18 15.25 -13.05 -6.24
CA GLY A 18 16.40 -13.61 -5.53
C GLY A 18 17.66 -12.72 -5.63
N PRO A 19 18.69 -12.98 -4.81
CA PRO A 19 19.91 -12.15 -4.74
C PRO A 19 20.64 -12.00 -6.08
N ASP A 20 20.75 -13.08 -6.85
CA ASP A 20 21.46 -13.07 -8.13
C ASP A 20 20.71 -12.27 -9.20
N ALA A 21 19.38 -12.38 -9.23
CA ALA A 21 18.53 -11.60 -10.13
C ALA A 21 18.60 -10.10 -9.78
N ALA A 22 18.54 -9.78 -8.49
CA ALA A 22 18.66 -8.42 -7.98
C ALA A 22 20.01 -7.78 -8.35
N ARG A 23 21.11 -8.52 -8.20
CA ARG A 23 22.45 -8.07 -8.58
C ARG A 23 22.52 -7.76 -10.08
N ARG A 24 22.10 -8.69 -10.95
CA ARG A 24 22.09 -8.46 -12.41
C ARG A 24 21.25 -7.26 -12.79
N ARG A 25 20.08 -7.10 -12.16
CA ARG A 25 19.20 -5.95 -12.39
C ARG A 25 19.85 -4.64 -11.99
N LEU A 26 20.53 -4.62 -10.84
CA LEU A 26 21.27 -3.46 -10.35
C LEU A 26 22.46 -3.10 -11.26
N GLU A 27 23.25 -4.10 -11.71
CA GLU A 27 24.34 -3.91 -12.68
C GLU A 27 23.84 -3.22 -13.95
N ASN A 28 22.73 -3.70 -14.52
CA ASN A 28 22.13 -3.10 -15.71
C ASN A 28 21.67 -1.66 -15.46
N TRP A 29 21.05 -1.38 -14.32
CA TRP A 29 20.58 -0.03 -14.01
C TRP A 29 21.71 0.97 -13.77
N LEU A 30 22.80 0.54 -13.14
CA LEU A 30 23.98 1.38 -12.89
C LEU A 30 24.73 1.73 -14.17
N ALA A 31 24.64 0.88 -15.20
CA ALA A 31 25.14 1.22 -16.54
C ALA A 31 24.33 2.35 -17.19
N ASP A 32 23.01 2.36 -16.97
CA ASP A 32 22.09 3.35 -17.54
C ASP A 32 22.10 4.69 -16.79
N GLY A 33 22.33 4.69 -15.48
CA GLY A 33 22.24 5.91 -14.67
C GLY A 33 22.38 5.70 -13.16
N PRO A 34 22.18 6.77 -12.36
CA PRO A 34 22.23 6.67 -10.91
C PRO A 34 21.06 5.84 -10.37
N VAL A 35 21.32 5.12 -9.27
CA VAL A 35 20.32 4.27 -8.59
C VAL A 35 20.25 4.66 -7.12
N HIS A 36 19.03 4.80 -6.61
CA HIS A 36 18.79 4.84 -5.18
C HIS A 36 18.57 3.41 -4.67
N ALA A 37 19.28 3.03 -3.62
CA ALA A 37 19.20 1.70 -3.05
C ALA A 37 19.06 1.78 -1.52
N LEU A 38 18.27 0.87 -0.97
CA LEU A 38 18.18 0.67 0.47
C LEU A 38 18.23 -0.81 0.80
N LEU A 39 18.90 -1.15 1.89
CA LEU A 39 18.97 -2.49 2.43
C LEU A 39 18.27 -2.50 3.79
N LEU A 40 17.12 -3.14 3.83
CA LEU A 40 16.31 -3.36 5.01
C LEU A 40 16.66 -4.71 5.63
N VAL A 41 16.82 -4.76 6.95
CA VAL A 41 17.03 -6.02 7.68
C VAL A 41 16.12 -6.07 8.90
N ILE A 42 15.34 -7.14 8.97
CA ILE A 42 14.55 -7.52 10.15
C ILE A 42 15.49 -8.10 11.19
N THR A 43 15.58 -7.43 12.34
CA THR A 43 16.39 -7.93 13.45
C THR A 43 15.61 -8.93 14.30
N ARG A 44 16.32 -9.91 14.89
CA ARG A 44 15.77 -10.94 15.78
C ARG A 44 14.79 -11.93 15.13
N LEU A 45 14.84 -12.12 13.81
CA LEU A 45 14.06 -13.17 13.16
C LEU A 45 14.37 -14.56 13.74
N ASP A 46 15.63 -14.85 14.07
CA ASP A 46 16.01 -16.11 14.70
C ASP A 46 15.33 -16.30 16.06
N THR A 47 15.14 -15.22 16.83
CA THR A 47 14.41 -15.25 18.10
C THR A 47 12.93 -15.55 17.88
N ILE A 48 12.33 -14.99 16.82
CA ILE A 48 10.94 -15.26 16.42
C ILE A 48 10.79 -16.74 16.06
N ASN A 49 11.70 -17.27 15.23
CA ASN A 49 11.71 -18.68 14.83
C ASN A 49 11.88 -19.62 16.03
N LEU A 50 12.73 -19.27 16.98
CA LEU A 50 12.93 -20.05 18.21
C LEU A 50 11.69 -20.01 19.13
N ALA A 51 10.99 -18.88 19.22
CA ALA A 51 9.86 -18.70 20.11
C ALA A 51 8.56 -19.29 19.55
N TRP A 52 8.31 -19.13 18.25
CA TRP A 52 7.02 -19.42 17.62
C TRP A 52 7.10 -20.37 16.42
N GLY A 53 8.30 -20.88 16.11
CA GLY A 53 8.52 -21.81 15.01
C GLY A 53 8.82 -21.11 13.67
N SER A 54 9.42 -21.85 12.75
CA SER A 54 9.84 -21.33 11.44
C SER A 54 8.67 -20.91 10.56
N SER A 55 7.51 -21.55 10.67
CA SER A 55 6.32 -21.18 9.89
C SER A 55 5.82 -19.76 10.21
N VAL A 56 5.93 -19.33 11.48
CA VAL A 56 5.56 -17.97 11.89
C VAL A 56 6.56 -16.95 11.36
N GLY A 57 7.85 -17.26 11.41
CA GLY A 57 8.87 -16.41 10.80
C GLY A 57 8.74 -16.31 9.29
N ASP A 58 8.41 -17.41 8.62
CA ASP A 58 8.16 -17.46 7.18
C ASP A 58 6.95 -16.59 6.80
N GLY A 59 5.84 -16.71 7.56
CA GLY A 59 4.68 -15.82 7.40
C GLY A 59 5.01 -14.34 7.63
N ALA A 60 5.83 -14.04 8.64
CA ALA A 60 6.28 -12.67 8.89
C ALA A 60 7.14 -12.10 7.76
N LEU A 61 7.94 -12.94 7.09
CA LEU A 61 8.74 -12.52 5.93
C LEU A 61 7.89 -12.30 4.68
N ALA A 62 6.87 -13.13 4.46
CA ALA A 62 5.91 -12.94 3.37
C ALA A 62 5.13 -11.62 3.56
N GLU A 63 4.65 -11.35 4.77
CA GLU A 63 4.00 -10.08 5.13
C GLU A 63 4.93 -8.87 4.89
N VAL A 64 6.19 -8.95 5.31
CA VAL A 64 7.17 -7.88 5.06
C VAL A 64 7.36 -7.64 3.57
N ALA A 65 7.40 -8.69 2.75
CA ALA A 65 7.51 -8.58 1.31
C ALA A 65 6.29 -7.89 0.69
N GLY A 66 5.08 -8.27 1.11
CA GLY A 66 3.82 -7.62 0.69
C GLY A 66 3.83 -6.12 1.02
N ARG A 67 4.15 -5.75 2.26
CA ARG A 67 4.25 -4.35 2.69
C ARG A 67 5.30 -3.55 1.92
N ILE A 68 6.43 -4.18 1.55
CA ILE A 68 7.45 -3.54 0.71
C ILE A 68 6.88 -3.21 -0.68
N VAL A 69 6.20 -4.18 -1.31
CA VAL A 69 5.66 -4.03 -2.67
C VAL A 69 4.57 -2.97 -2.71
N GLN A 70 3.62 -3.04 -1.79
CA GLN A 70 2.53 -2.07 -1.67
C GLN A 70 3.09 -0.65 -1.45
N TYR A 71 3.94 -0.48 -0.42
CA TYR A 71 4.51 0.82 -0.10
C TYR A 71 5.38 1.42 -1.22
N ALA A 72 6.21 0.58 -1.86
CA ALA A 72 7.03 1.04 -2.97
C ALA A 72 6.17 1.43 -4.18
N GLY A 73 5.11 0.66 -4.47
CA GLY A 73 4.16 0.96 -5.55
C GLY A 73 3.43 2.28 -5.36
N ASP A 74 3.07 2.63 -4.12
CA ASP A 74 2.40 3.89 -3.81
C ASP A 74 3.31 5.12 -3.94
N GLU A 75 4.57 4.96 -3.54
CA GLU A 75 5.48 6.08 -3.34
C GLU A 75 6.42 6.36 -4.54
N LEU A 76 6.66 5.35 -5.38
CA LEU A 76 7.61 5.41 -6.50
C LEU A 76 6.90 5.33 -7.85
N ASP A 77 7.14 6.32 -8.71
CA ASP A 77 6.63 6.34 -10.09
C ASP A 77 7.63 5.76 -11.11
N SER A 78 8.91 5.87 -10.78
CA SER A 78 9.97 5.40 -11.68
C SER A 78 10.16 3.89 -11.51
N PRO A 79 10.75 3.21 -12.51
CA PRO A 79 11.08 1.80 -12.39
C PRO A 79 11.82 1.52 -11.06
N TRP A 80 11.22 0.65 -10.25
CA TRP A 80 11.76 0.15 -8.99
C TRP A 80 11.73 -1.38 -8.97
N PHE A 81 12.51 -1.98 -8.09
CA PHE A 81 12.41 -3.41 -7.79
C PHE A 81 12.72 -3.70 -6.32
N SER A 82 12.19 -4.81 -5.83
CA SER A 82 12.51 -5.37 -4.52
C SER A 82 13.02 -6.81 -4.64
N ALA A 83 13.89 -7.19 -3.70
CA ALA A 83 14.50 -8.51 -3.67
C ALA A 83 14.74 -8.98 -2.24
N ARG A 84 14.64 -10.30 -2.02
CA ARG A 84 15.07 -10.91 -0.76
C ARG A 84 16.52 -11.34 -0.89
N MET A 85 17.41 -10.69 -0.12
CA MET A 85 18.86 -10.93 -0.16
C MET A 85 19.28 -12.13 0.71
N GLY A 86 18.34 -12.73 1.45
CA GLY A 86 18.55 -13.87 2.33
C GLY A 86 18.21 -13.56 3.79
N GLY A 87 17.76 -14.59 4.53
CA GLY A 87 17.27 -14.42 5.91
C GLY A 87 16.12 -13.41 5.96
N GLY A 88 16.26 -12.40 6.84
CA GLY A 88 15.36 -11.25 6.95
C GLY A 88 15.84 -9.99 6.23
N SER A 89 16.67 -10.12 5.19
CA SER A 89 17.26 -9.00 4.44
C SER A 89 16.54 -8.76 3.13
N PHE A 90 16.16 -7.51 2.88
CA PHE A 90 15.43 -7.07 1.70
C PHE A 90 16.11 -5.86 1.06
N LEU A 91 16.35 -5.93 -0.25
CA LEU A 91 16.87 -4.84 -1.06
C LEU A 91 15.71 -4.17 -1.78
N ILE A 92 15.67 -2.85 -1.76
CA ILE A 92 14.79 -2.05 -2.61
C ILE A 92 15.67 -1.08 -3.39
N ALA A 93 15.50 -1.04 -4.70
CA ALA A 93 16.23 -0.15 -5.59
C ALA A 93 15.28 0.56 -6.56
N ALA A 94 15.56 1.82 -6.85
CA ALA A 94 14.74 2.65 -7.72
C ALA A 94 15.59 3.57 -8.62
N ARG A 95 15.16 3.74 -9.88
CA ARG A 95 15.65 4.79 -10.79
C ARG A 95 14.88 6.10 -10.62
N GLU A 96 14.39 6.35 -9.42
CA GLU A 96 13.65 7.55 -9.09
C GLU A 96 14.59 8.76 -9.05
N ALA A 97 14.26 9.80 -9.81
CA ALA A 97 14.92 11.10 -9.74
C ALA A 97 14.48 11.85 -8.48
N CYS A 98 14.91 11.38 -7.31
CA CYS A 98 14.57 11.98 -6.02
C CYS A 98 15.80 12.53 -5.28
N SER A 99 15.54 13.45 -4.35
CA SER A 99 16.56 13.98 -3.45
C SER A 99 16.96 12.94 -2.40
N ARG A 100 18.12 13.16 -1.77
CA ARG A 100 18.59 12.31 -0.65
C ARG A 100 17.55 12.30 0.48
N GLU A 101 16.91 13.44 0.70
CA GLU A 101 15.88 13.66 1.69
C GLU A 101 14.61 12.86 1.40
N ARG A 102 14.14 12.85 0.14
CA ARG A 102 13.01 11.98 -0.25
C ARG A 102 13.34 10.52 -0.04
N TRP A 103 14.53 10.06 -0.42
CA TRP A 103 14.91 8.67 -0.20
C TRP A 103 14.94 8.28 1.29
N ALA A 104 15.39 9.20 2.16
CA ALA A 104 15.34 8.99 3.60
C ALA A 104 13.91 8.96 4.15
N LEU A 105 13.04 9.86 3.69
CA LEU A 105 11.61 9.87 4.08
C LEU A 105 10.90 8.58 3.66
N LEU A 106 11.18 8.10 2.44
CA LEU A 106 10.65 6.84 1.95
C LEU A 106 11.08 5.66 2.83
N ALA A 107 12.36 5.64 3.23
CA ALA A 107 12.85 4.63 4.15
C ALA A 107 12.20 4.73 5.54
N GLU A 108 11.96 5.95 6.06
CA GLU A 108 11.25 6.16 7.32
C GLU A 108 9.82 5.60 7.27
N GLY A 109 9.03 5.98 6.26
CA GLY A 109 7.66 5.47 6.11
C GLY A 109 7.60 3.96 5.85
N LEU A 110 8.54 3.41 5.06
CA LEU A 110 8.65 1.96 4.86
C LEU A 110 8.96 1.25 6.18
N ALA A 111 9.84 1.82 6.99
CA ALA A 111 10.13 1.28 8.29
C ALA A 111 8.84 1.28 9.14
N GLU A 112 8.14 2.41 9.27
CA GLU A 112 6.90 2.45 10.05
C GLU A 112 5.84 1.46 9.57
N SER A 113 5.64 1.34 8.25
CA SER A 113 4.77 0.31 7.67
C SER A 113 5.13 -1.10 8.15
N ILE A 114 6.41 -1.46 8.13
CA ILE A 114 6.88 -2.79 8.58
C ILE A 114 6.82 -2.96 10.10
N SER A 115 6.89 -1.88 10.89
CA SER A 115 6.77 -1.95 12.35
C SER A 115 5.35 -2.05 12.88
N ARG A 116 4.34 -1.88 12.01
CA ARG A 116 2.95 -2.17 12.38
C ARG A 116 2.83 -3.65 12.82
N PRO A 117 1.99 -3.96 13.82
CA PRO A 117 1.79 -5.34 14.26
C PRO A 117 1.46 -6.28 13.10
N ILE A 118 1.99 -7.50 13.18
CA ILE A 118 1.64 -8.62 12.33
C ILE A 118 0.87 -9.58 13.23
N ALA A 119 -0.40 -9.82 12.92
CA ALA A 119 -1.18 -10.80 13.65
C ALA A 119 -0.52 -12.18 13.47
N ALA A 120 -0.13 -12.86 14.55
CA ALA A 120 0.52 -14.16 14.47
C ALA A 120 0.01 -15.07 15.61
N LEU A 121 -0.72 -16.14 15.27
CA LEU A 121 -1.22 -17.13 16.24
C LEU A 121 -2.00 -16.55 17.44
N GLY A 122 -2.70 -15.43 17.26
CA GLY A 122 -3.47 -14.77 18.32
C GLY A 122 -2.68 -13.77 19.18
N GLU A 123 -1.41 -13.52 18.85
CA GLU A 123 -0.56 -12.48 19.45
C GLU A 123 -0.11 -11.47 18.37
N ASP A 124 0.24 -10.26 18.80
CA ASP A 124 0.74 -9.20 17.91
C ASP A 124 2.28 -9.24 17.82
N LEU A 125 2.80 -9.75 16.70
CA LEU A 125 4.23 -9.73 16.42
C LEU A 125 4.65 -8.35 15.91
N ARG A 126 5.59 -7.70 16.61
CA ARG A 126 6.17 -6.41 16.19
C ARG A 126 7.59 -6.59 15.69
N LEU A 127 7.81 -6.19 14.44
CA LEU A 127 9.12 -6.21 13.82
C LEU A 127 9.83 -4.86 13.96
N TYR A 128 11.15 -4.92 14.04
CA TYR A 128 12.02 -3.74 14.12
C TYR A 128 13.03 -3.77 12.97
N PRO A 129 12.66 -3.23 11.79
CA PRO A 129 13.54 -3.17 10.65
C PRO A 129 14.61 -2.09 10.87
N ARG A 130 15.81 -2.34 10.37
CA ARG A 130 16.88 -1.35 10.22
C ARG A 130 17.20 -1.17 8.75
N ILE A 131 17.42 0.07 8.31
CA ILE A 131 17.57 0.39 6.89
C ILE A 131 18.87 1.16 6.63
N ALA A 132 19.73 0.60 5.79
CA ALA A 132 20.87 1.29 5.23
C ALA A 132 20.51 1.96 3.91
N LEU A 133 20.96 3.19 3.69
CA LEU A 133 20.64 4.00 2.51
C LEU A 133 21.89 4.31 1.69
N LEU A 134 21.75 4.24 0.36
CA LEU A 134 22.80 4.58 -0.59
C LEU A 134 22.20 5.22 -1.84
N ARG A 135 22.96 6.17 -2.41
CA ARG A 135 22.76 6.66 -3.78
C ARG A 135 24.01 6.31 -4.57
N ALA A 136 23.86 5.40 -5.52
CA ALA A 136 24.94 4.98 -6.41
C ALA A 136 24.99 5.91 -7.61
N VAL A 137 26.20 6.26 -8.04
CA VAL A 137 26.39 6.97 -9.30
C VAL A 137 26.51 5.99 -10.48
N ARG A 138 26.40 6.53 -11.70
CA ARG A 138 26.54 5.75 -12.94
C ARG A 138 27.89 5.04 -12.97
N GLU A 139 27.91 3.85 -13.56
CA GLU A 139 29.11 3.00 -13.74
C GLU A 139 29.73 2.49 -12.42
N GLU A 140 29.05 2.64 -11.27
CA GLU A 140 29.45 1.92 -10.07
C GLU A 140 29.22 0.41 -10.22
N ASP A 141 30.10 -0.37 -9.59
CA ASP A 141 29.96 -1.82 -9.52
C ASP A 141 28.87 -2.21 -8.52
N ALA A 142 27.96 -3.10 -8.93
CA ALA A 142 26.83 -3.52 -8.09
C ALA A 142 27.27 -4.30 -6.85
N VAL A 143 28.36 -5.08 -6.93
CA VAL A 143 28.90 -5.80 -5.76
C VAL A 143 29.37 -4.80 -4.72
N SER A 144 30.13 -3.79 -5.13
CA SER A 144 30.56 -2.68 -4.27
C SER A 144 29.38 -1.91 -3.64
N VAL A 145 28.28 -1.72 -4.37
CA VAL A 145 27.04 -1.13 -3.82
C VAL A 145 26.43 -1.99 -2.72
N LEU A 146 26.25 -3.29 -2.98
CA LEU A 146 25.66 -4.24 -2.04
C LEU A 146 26.54 -4.42 -0.78
N ASP A 147 27.85 -4.50 -0.94
CA ASP A 147 28.81 -4.63 0.16
C ASP A 147 28.76 -3.42 1.09
N ARG A 148 28.74 -2.20 0.52
CA ARG A 148 28.64 -0.97 1.29
C ARG A 148 27.32 -0.87 2.05
N LEU A 149 26.20 -1.25 1.43
CA LEU A 149 24.91 -1.34 2.11
C LEU A 149 24.96 -2.35 3.26
N GLY A 150 25.54 -3.53 3.05
CA GLY A 150 25.71 -4.56 4.08
C GLY A 150 26.57 -4.07 5.27
N GLN A 151 27.68 -3.39 4.99
CA GLN A 151 28.54 -2.81 6.05
C GLN A 151 27.81 -1.73 6.86
N ALA A 152 27.08 -0.83 6.19
CA ALA A 152 26.30 0.21 6.85
C ALA A 152 25.17 -0.38 7.70
N GLN A 153 24.52 -1.44 7.22
CA GLN A 153 23.49 -2.16 7.97
C GLN A 153 24.09 -2.83 9.22
N ALA A 154 25.23 -3.51 9.10
CA ALA A 154 25.92 -4.12 10.24
C ALA A 154 26.33 -3.06 11.28
N ALA A 155 26.71 -1.86 10.84
CA ALA A 155 27.00 -0.73 11.73
C ALA A 155 25.73 -0.21 12.44
N LEU A 156 24.57 -0.19 11.78
CA LEU A 156 23.29 0.16 12.41
C LEU A 156 22.84 -0.88 13.43
N ALA A 157 23.10 -2.17 13.20
CA ALA A 157 22.77 -3.24 14.15
C ALA A 157 23.50 -3.07 15.50
N ARG A 158 24.70 -2.49 15.50
CA ARG A 158 25.48 -2.19 16.71
C ARG A 158 25.03 -0.93 17.45
N LYS A 159 24.18 -0.09 16.84
CA LYS A 159 23.66 1.14 17.42
C LYS A 159 22.22 0.92 17.88
N THR A 160 21.93 1.19 19.16
CA THR A 160 20.61 0.96 19.75
C THR A 160 19.59 2.05 19.38
N ALA A 161 20.05 3.28 19.13
CA ALA A 161 19.16 4.44 18.94
C ALA A 161 18.85 4.80 17.48
N ARG A 162 19.52 4.20 16.48
CA ARG A 162 19.35 4.58 15.06
C ARG A 162 18.84 3.42 14.22
N ARG A 163 17.64 3.62 13.68
CA ARG A 163 16.94 2.68 12.82
C ARG A 163 17.36 2.80 11.36
N ILE A 164 17.76 3.99 10.92
CA ILE A 164 18.09 4.31 9.52
C ILE A 164 19.44 5.02 9.46
N GLY A 165 20.24 4.76 8.42
CA GLY A 165 21.52 5.42 8.22
C GLY A 165 22.07 5.31 6.81
N TRP A 166 22.83 6.33 6.40
CA TRP A 166 23.50 6.37 5.12
C TRP A 166 24.87 5.68 5.16
N VAL A 167 25.25 5.07 4.03
CA VAL A 167 26.55 4.41 3.85
C VAL A 167 27.74 5.32 4.12
N ASP A 168 27.68 6.60 3.72
CA ASP A 168 28.75 7.57 3.91
C ASP A 168 28.84 8.13 5.35
N GLY A 169 28.04 7.61 6.28
CA GLY A 169 28.01 8.04 7.67
C GLY A 169 27.50 9.47 7.89
N ALA A 170 27.11 10.19 6.82
CA ALA A 170 26.59 11.54 6.94
C ALA A 170 25.21 11.49 7.61
N VAL A 171 25.19 11.96 8.86
CA VAL A 171 23.97 12.43 9.51
C VAL A 171 23.50 13.62 8.69
N ASN A 172 22.27 13.55 8.16
CA ASN A 172 21.52 14.64 7.51
C ASN A 172 22.29 15.97 7.47
N ARG A 173 23.04 16.24 6.39
CA ARG A 173 23.53 17.59 6.13
C ARG A 173 22.31 18.46 5.85
N LYS A 174 21.80 19.15 6.88
CA LYS A 174 20.70 20.14 6.80
C LYS A 174 19.59 19.78 5.79
N GLY A 175 19.11 18.53 5.80
CA GLY A 175 17.87 18.16 5.11
C GLY A 175 16.67 18.74 5.85
N LEU A 176 15.48 18.75 5.23
CA LEU A 176 14.24 19.04 5.96
C LEU A 176 14.20 18.18 7.22
N SER A 177 14.05 18.82 8.38
CA SER A 177 13.74 18.08 9.59
C SER A 177 12.34 17.48 9.47
N VAL A 178 12.12 16.37 10.16
CA VAL A 178 10.80 15.76 10.29
C VAL A 178 9.77 16.80 10.79
N ALA A 179 10.15 17.62 11.77
CA ALA A 179 9.34 18.73 12.27
C ALA A 179 8.96 19.77 11.19
N ARG A 180 9.79 19.94 10.15
CA ARG A 180 9.48 20.84 9.04
C ARG A 180 8.45 20.22 8.09
N LEU A 181 8.54 18.91 7.82
CA LEU A 181 7.53 18.20 7.04
C LEU A 181 6.16 18.19 7.73
N GLU A 182 6.14 17.99 9.05
CA GLU A 182 4.93 18.09 9.87
C GLU A 182 4.29 19.50 9.76
N ALA A 183 5.10 20.56 9.87
CA ALA A 183 4.63 21.94 9.71
C ALA A 183 4.20 22.28 8.27
N ASP A 184 4.85 21.70 7.26
CA ASP A 184 4.52 21.94 5.86
C ASP A 184 3.24 21.17 5.46
N LEU A 185 2.96 20.01 6.07
CA LEU A 185 1.70 19.27 5.86
C LEU A 185 0.48 20.11 6.25
N LEU A 186 0.53 20.78 7.40
CA LEU A 186 -0.57 21.65 7.84
C LEU A 186 -0.84 22.77 6.84
N LYS A 187 0.21 23.42 6.34
CA LYS A 187 0.07 24.46 5.31
C LYS A 187 -0.47 23.88 4.02
N ALA A 188 -0.06 22.67 3.65
CA ALA A 188 -0.54 22.01 2.44
C ALA A 188 -2.04 21.70 2.53
N ILE A 189 -2.53 21.27 3.69
CA ILE A 189 -3.96 21.09 3.94
C ILE A 189 -4.70 22.44 3.83
N ASP A 190 -4.20 23.49 4.50
CA ASP A 190 -4.83 24.82 4.49
C ASP A 190 -4.85 25.47 3.10
N ARG A 191 -3.86 25.14 2.25
CA ARG A 191 -3.69 25.68 0.89
C ARG A 191 -4.27 24.78 -0.21
N ASP A 192 -4.92 23.68 0.17
CA ASP A 192 -5.49 22.70 -0.77
C ASP A 192 -4.44 22.07 -1.73
N GLU A 193 -3.21 21.88 -1.24
CA GLU A 193 -2.07 21.31 -1.98
C GLU A 193 -2.03 19.76 -1.95
N ILE A 194 -2.98 19.11 -1.26
CA ILE A 194 -3.15 17.66 -1.30
C ILE A 194 -3.92 17.30 -2.57
N GLU A 195 -3.26 16.68 -3.53
CA GLU A 195 -3.85 16.22 -4.79
C GLU A 195 -4.60 14.89 -4.58
N ILE A 196 -5.66 14.69 -5.36
CA ILE A 196 -6.39 13.41 -5.42
C ILE A 196 -6.22 12.85 -6.83
N LEU A 197 -5.64 11.66 -6.92
CA LEU A 197 -5.71 10.82 -8.12
C LEU A 197 -6.89 9.86 -7.99
N PHE A 198 -7.43 9.43 -9.12
CA PHE A 198 -8.54 8.49 -9.20
C PHE A 198 -8.10 7.24 -9.95
N GLN A 199 -8.19 6.08 -9.30
CA GLN A 199 -7.99 4.79 -9.95
C GLN A 199 -9.35 4.24 -10.42
N PRO A 200 -9.58 4.08 -11.74
CA PRO A 200 -10.84 3.60 -12.26
C PRO A 200 -11.19 2.16 -11.86
N GLN A 201 -12.47 1.92 -11.62
CA GLN A 201 -13.06 0.61 -11.32
C GLN A 201 -14.04 0.22 -12.44
N PHE A 202 -14.04 -1.06 -12.82
CA PHE A 202 -14.79 -1.56 -13.98
C PHE A 202 -15.67 -2.76 -13.59
N ALA A 203 -16.92 -2.76 -14.05
CA ALA A 203 -17.87 -3.86 -13.83
C ALA A 203 -17.51 -5.11 -14.62
N LEU A 204 -17.88 -6.26 -14.05
CA LEU A 204 -17.90 -7.54 -14.74
C LEU A 204 -19.35 -8.08 -14.81
N PRO A 205 -19.77 -8.63 -15.95
CA PRO A 205 -19.09 -8.63 -17.25
C PRO A 205 -19.21 -7.27 -17.96
N GLY A 206 -18.27 -6.95 -18.87
CA GLY A 206 -18.43 -5.85 -19.85
C GLY A 206 -17.54 -4.62 -19.69
N ASP A 207 -16.74 -4.55 -18.62
CA ASP A 207 -15.73 -3.49 -18.38
C ASP A 207 -16.31 -2.05 -18.41
N GLU A 208 -17.59 -1.91 -18.03
CA GLU A 208 -18.20 -0.60 -17.87
C GLU A 208 -17.62 0.11 -16.63
N LEU A 209 -17.27 1.39 -16.76
CA LEU A 209 -16.78 2.17 -15.63
C LEU A 209 -17.87 2.29 -14.55
N THR A 210 -17.56 1.87 -13.31
CA THR A 210 -18.47 1.90 -12.15
C THR A 210 -18.13 3.00 -11.15
N GLY A 211 -16.89 3.50 -11.18
CA GLY A 211 -16.42 4.46 -10.20
C GLY A 211 -14.91 4.61 -10.20
N ALA A 212 -14.40 5.19 -9.12
CA ALA A 212 -12.98 5.22 -8.85
C ALA A 212 -12.66 5.31 -7.36
N GLU A 213 -11.49 4.79 -7.03
CA GLU A 213 -10.86 4.98 -5.74
C GLU A 213 -10.05 6.28 -5.69
N ALA A 214 -10.25 7.07 -4.64
CA ALA A 214 -9.50 8.30 -4.39
C ALA A 214 -8.17 8.01 -3.68
N LEU A 215 -7.08 8.33 -4.36
CA LEU A 215 -5.71 8.14 -3.90
C LEU A 215 -5.04 9.49 -3.65
N ALA A 216 -4.80 9.82 -2.38
CA ALA A 216 -4.16 11.07 -2.00
C ALA A 216 -2.68 11.10 -2.39
N ARG A 217 -2.22 12.25 -2.90
CA ARG A 217 -0.82 12.54 -3.24
C ARG A 217 -0.47 13.96 -2.79
N TRP A 218 0.77 14.18 -2.36
CA TRP A 218 1.25 15.53 -2.03
C TRP A 218 2.53 15.85 -2.81
N ARG A 219 2.50 16.91 -3.62
CA ARG A 219 3.69 17.41 -4.33
C ARG A 219 4.44 18.42 -3.47
N HIS A 220 5.28 17.93 -2.56
CA HIS A 220 6.07 18.79 -1.70
C HIS A 220 7.19 19.51 -2.50
N PRO A 221 7.36 20.85 -2.38
CA PRO A 221 8.28 21.63 -3.21
C PRO A 221 9.75 21.18 -3.18
N GLN A 222 10.21 20.58 -2.07
CA GLN A 222 11.61 20.16 -1.87
C GLN A 222 11.81 18.65 -1.86
N VAL A 223 10.74 17.89 -1.61
CA VAL A 223 10.82 16.42 -1.48
C VAL A 223 10.32 15.77 -2.77
N GLY A 224 9.42 16.41 -3.50
CA GLY A 224 8.75 15.83 -4.64
C GLY A 224 7.45 15.19 -4.22
N ARG A 225 6.98 14.21 -5.00
CA ARG A 225 5.71 13.54 -4.72
C ARG A 225 5.83 12.62 -3.49
N ILE A 226 4.84 12.70 -2.63
CA ILE A 226 4.63 11.88 -1.44
C ILE A 226 3.29 11.16 -1.63
N GLY A 227 3.27 9.83 -1.48
CA GLY A 227 2.08 8.98 -1.58
C GLY A 227 1.25 8.97 -0.31
N ALA A 228 0.15 8.21 -0.31
CA ALA A 228 -0.78 8.19 0.80
C ALA A 228 -0.13 7.62 2.08
N GLY A 229 0.62 6.52 1.97
CA GLY A 229 1.28 5.88 3.10
C GLY A 229 2.22 6.82 3.86
N ALA A 230 3.15 7.47 3.16
CA ALA A 230 4.06 8.43 3.78
C ALA A 230 3.33 9.69 4.26
N LEU A 231 2.31 10.16 3.53
CA LEU A 231 1.51 11.32 3.92
C LEU A 231 0.77 11.09 5.25
N PHE A 232 0.12 9.94 5.42
CA PHE A 232 -0.55 9.58 6.67
C PHE A 232 0.44 9.33 7.81
N ALA A 233 1.63 8.80 7.53
CA ALA A 233 2.69 8.68 8.55
C ALA A 233 3.17 10.05 9.05
N ILE A 234 3.31 11.05 8.17
CA ILE A 234 3.62 12.44 8.57
C ILE A 234 2.47 13.00 9.42
N ALA A 235 1.21 12.76 9.02
CA ALA A 235 0.04 13.22 9.75
C ALA A 235 -0.09 12.59 11.14
N GLU A 236 0.24 11.31 11.30
CA GLU A 236 0.23 10.61 12.59
C GLU A 236 1.22 11.22 13.57
N ARG A 237 2.43 11.53 13.10
CA ARG A 237 3.45 12.19 13.94
C ARG A 237 3.07 13.61 14.32
N ALA A 238 2.34 14.29 13.44
CA ALA A 238 1.85 15.64 13.67
C ALA A 238 0.53 15.69 14.47
N ASP A 239 -0.08 14.55 14.81
CA ASP A 239 -1.42 14.46 15.41
C ASP A 239 -2.54 15.11 14.55
N HIS A 240 -2.41 15.01 13.22
CA HIS A 240 -3.30 15.62 12.24
C HIS A 240 -3.96 14.61 11.27
N VAL A 241 -3.95 13.31 11.59
CA VAL A 241 -4.58 12.25 10.76
C VAL A 241 -6.04 12.57 10.47
N ALA A 242 -6.83 12.92 11.49
CA ALA A 242 -8.25 13.22 11.32
C ALA A 242 -8.48 14.48 10.46
N GLN A 243 -7.59 15.47 10.53
CA GLN A 243 -7.69 16.67 9.69
C GLN A 243 -7.36 16.36 8.23
N LEU A 244 -6.31 15.57 7.99
CA LEU A 244 -5.94 15.11 6.66
C LEU A 244 -7.05 14.24 6.04
N SER A 245 -7.56 13.26 6.79
CA SER A 245 -8.65 12.37 6.34
C SER A 245 -9.90 13.16 5.93
N ARG A 246 -10.33 14.11 6.76
CA ARG A 246 -11.47 15.00 6.43
C ARG A 246 -11.21 15.85 5.19
N HIS A 247 -9.99 16.39 5.04
CA HIS A 247 -9.62 17.17 3.86
C HIS A 247 -9.69 16.34 2.58
N ILE A 248 -9.11 15.12 2.61
CA ILE A 248 -9.16 14.16 1.49
C ILE A 248 -10.61 13.82 1.14
N ALA A 249 -11.42 13.44 2.14
CA ALA A 249 -12.83 13.07 1.93
C ALA A 249 -13.64 14.23 1.35
N ALA A 250 -13.48 15.45 1.87
CA ALA A 250 -14.19 16.62 1.37
C ALA A 250 -13.83 16.94 -0.08
N LYS A 251 -12.52 16.92 -0.41
CA LYS A 251 -12.04 17.16 -1.76
C LYS A 251 -12.51 16.09 -2.74
N ALA A 252 -12.36 14.81 -2.38
CA ALA A 252 -12.76 13.68 -3.20
C ALA A 252 -14.28 13.72 -3.48
N CYS A 253 -15.11 13.91 -2.45
CA CYS A 253 -16.57 14.00 -2.60
C CYS A 253 -16.97 15.19 -3.49
N SER A 254 -16.34 16.36 -3.33
CA SER A 254 -16.64 17.54 -4.16
C SER A 254 -16.26 17.34 -5.63
N LEU A 255 -15.18 16.60 -5.91
CA LEU A 255 -14.79 16.25 -7.28
C LEU A 255 -15.76 15.21 -7.86
N ALA A 256 -16.14 14.19 -7.07
CA ALA A 256 -17.02 13.12 -7.50
C ALA A 256 -18.49 13.56 -7.73
N ALA A 257 -18.93 14.62 -7.06
CA ALA A 257 -20.24 15.22 -7.29
C ALA A 257 -20.44 15.67 -8.76
N GLN A 258 -19.36 15.92 -9.50
CA GLN A 258 -19.40 16.32 -10.90
C GLN A 258 -19.47 15.14 -11.89
N TRP A 259 -19.30 13.91 -11.41
CA TRP A 259 -19.36 12.71 -12.23
C TRP A 259 -20.82 12.33 -12.55
N PRO A 260 -21.06 11.56 -13.63
CA PRO A 260 -22.38 10.98 -13.87
C PRO A 260 -22.91 10.22 -12.66
N GLU A 261 -24.23 10.30 -12.43
CA GLU A 261 -24.87 9.77 -11.21
C GLU A 261 -24.65 8.26 -10.98
N ARG A 262 -24.42 7.50 -12.06
CA ARG A 262 -24.13 6.06 -12.00
C ARG A 262 -22.79 5.72 -11.35
N LEU A 263 -21.85 6.68 -11.28
CA LEU A 263 -20.48 6.42 -10.83
C LEU A 263 -20.33 6.63 -9.32
N SER A 264 -19.68 5.67 -8.67
CA SER A 264 -19.35 5.69 -7.25
C SER A 264 -17.94 6.22 -6.99
N LEU A 265 -17.73 6.75 -5.79
CA LEU A 265 -16.44 7.18 -5.26
C LEU A 265 -16.09 6.27 -4.08
N SER A 266 -14.92 5.66 -4.12
CA SER A 266 -14.33 5.03 -2.93
C SER A 266 -13.36 5.97 -2.20
N VAL A 267 -13.44 6.00 -0.87
CA VAL A 267 -12.52 6.72 0.00
C VAL A 267 -12.05 5.83 1.13
N ASN A 268 -10.73 5.79 1.33
CA ASN A 268 -10.09 5.10 2.44
C ASN A 268 -10.43 5.72 3.80
N VAL A 269 -10.71 4.89 4.80
CA VAL A 269 -11.03 5.29 6.17
C VAL A 269 -9.95 4.80 7.13
N THR A 270 -9.46 5.69 8.00
CA THR A 270 -8.41 5.35 8.95
C THR A 270 -8.95 4.72 10.24
N ALA A 271 -8.09 4.05 11.00
CA ALA A 271 -8.41 3.56 12.34
C ALA A 271 -8.84 4.71 13.29
N ALA A 272 -8.20 5.88 13.15
CA ALA A 272 -8.50 7.06 13.95
C ALA A 272 -9.91 7.61 13.67
N ASP A 273 -10.34 7.54 12.40
CA ASP A 273 -11.70 7.92 12.01
C ASP A 273 -12.74 6.99 12.64
N LEU A 274 -12.55 5.67 12.54
CA LEU A 274 -13.48 4.70 13.12
C LEU A 274 -13.52 4.72 14.65
N ALA A 275 -12.41 5.13 15.29
CA ALA A 275 -12.33 5.30 16.73
C ALA A 275 -13.03 6.58 17.23
N ALA A 276 -13.33 7.54 16.34
CA ALA A 276 -14.03 8.76 16.70
C ALA A 276 -15.56 8.59 16.63
N GLU A 277 -16.25 8.69 17.76
CA GLU A 277 -17.72 8.56 17.81
C GLU A 277 -18.46 9.59 16.94
N VAL A 278 -17.84 10.74 16.70
CA VAL A 278 -18.36 11.85 15.89
C VAL A 278 -18.12 11.68 14.39
N TYR A 279 -17.41 10.64 13.96
CA TYR A 279 -17.05 10.44 12.56
C TYR A 279 -18.27 10.32 11.64
N PRO A 280 -19.34 9.55 11.97
CA PRO A 280 -20.52 9.47 11.12
C PRO A 280 -21.16 10.84 10.84
N GLU A 281 -21.25 11.70 11.86
CA GLU A 281 -21.78 13.07 11.72
C GLU A 281 -20.87 13.94 10.86
N GLN A 282 -19.55 13.85 11.06
CA GLN A 282 -18.57 14.62 10.29
C GLN A 282 -18.59 14.24 8.81
N LEU A 283 -18.55 12.93 8.51
CA LEU A 283 -18.62 12.44 7.14
C LEU A 283 -19.97 12.78 6.50
N GLY A 284 -21.06 12.64 7.24
CA GLY A 284 -22.40 13.04 6.76
C GLY A 284 -22.46 14.52 6.37
N ALA A 285 -21.84 15.40 7.17
CA ALA A 285 -21.75 16.83 6.85
C ALA A 285 -20.90 17.09 5.59
N ILE A 286 -19.79 16.36 5.43
CA ILE A 286 -18.93 16.44 4.23
C ILE A 286 -19.70 16.04 2.98
N VAL A 287 -20.38 14.88 3.01
CA VAL A 287 -21.16 14.36 1.88
C VAL A 287 -22.27 15.35 1.52
N ALA A 288 -23.03 15.84 2.52
CA ALA A 288 -24.07 16.83 2.30
C ALA A 288 -23.54 18.14 1.69
N ALA A 289 -22.41 18.65 2.18
CA ALA A 289 -21.80 19.88 1.66
C ALA A 289 -21.24 19.72 0.23
N SER A 290 -20.78 18.52 -0.13
CA SER A 290 -20.23 18.23 -1.46
C SER A 290 -21.28 18.10 -2.56
N GLY A 291 -22.53 17.81 -2.21
CA GLY A 291 -23.59 17.46 -3.16
C GLY A 291 -23.52 16.04 -3.71
N LEU A 292 -22.58 15.21 -3.26
CA LEU A 292 -22.53 13.79 -3.61
C LEU A 292 -23.69 13.03 -2.95
N ALA A 293 -24.43 12.24 -3.71
CA ALA A 293 -25.45 11.36 -3.14
C ALA A 293 -24.78 10.30 -2.24
N PRO A 294 -25.25 10.07 -1.00
CA PRO A 294 -24.62 9.10 -0.09
C PRO A 294 -24.47 7.68 -0.68
N SER A 295 -25.44 7.25 -1.49
CA SER A 295 -25.40 5.96 -2.21
C SER A 295 -24.27 5.81 -3.22
N ARG A 296 -23.60 6.91 -3.57
CA ARG A 296 -22.44 6.92 -4.46
C ARG A 296 -21.13 6.85 -3.68
N LEU A 297 -21.13 7.01 -2.36
CA LEU A 297 -19.93 6.90 -1.54
C LEU A 297 -19.73 5.46 -1.06
N VAL A 298 -18.53 4.95 -1.28
CA VAL A 298 -18.04 3.68 -0.74
C VAL A 298 -16.90 4.00 0.23
N LEU A 299 -16.99 3.48 1.45
CA LEU A 299 -15.92 3.59 2.43
C LEU A 299 -15.08 2.33 2.41
N GLU A 300 -13.78 2.49 2.22
CA GLU A 300 -12.82 1.41 2.21
C GLU A 300 -12.15 1.34 3.58
N VAL A 301 -12.35 0.22 4.26
CA VAL A 301 -11.79 -0.04 5.59
C VAL A 301 -10.82 -1.20 5.49
N THR A 302 -9.57 -0.98 5.88
CA THR A 302 -8.59 -2.07 5.97
C THR A 302 -8.85 -2.95 7.19
N GLU A 303 -8.43 -4.21 7.15
CA GLU A 303 -8.50 -5.11 8.31
C GLU A 303 -7.81 -4.52 9.55
N GLN A 304 -6.71 -3.79 9.35
CA GLN A 304 -5.96 -3.13 10.42
C GLN A 304 -6.77 -2.02 11.11
N ALA A 305 -7.58 -1.26 10.35
CA ALA A 305 -8.43 -0.22 10.92
C ALA A 305 -9.49 -0.76 11.89
N LEU A 306 -9.77 -2.07 11.83
CA LEU A 306 -10.82 -2.74 12.60
C LEU A 306 -10.29 -3.42 13.88
N LEU A 307 -8.97 -3.47 14.09
CA LEU A 307 -8.34 -4.16 15.23
C LEU A 307 -8.58 -3.48 16.60
N GLY A 308 -8.94 -2.19 16.62
CA GLY A 308 -9.13 -1.43 17.85
C GLY A 308 -10.39 -1.82 18.63
N ASP A 309 -11.53 -1.24 18.28
CA ASP A 309 -12.84 -1.57 18.85
C ASP A 309 -13.85 -1.88 17.74
N ILE A 310 -13.98 -3.18 17.45
CA ILE A 310 -14.93 -3.67 16.44
C ILE A 310 -16.38 -3.33 16.78
N GLY A 311 -16.71 -3.20 18.08
CA GLY A 311 -18.04 -2.85 18.52
C GLY A 311 -18.38 -1.41 18.19
N LEU A 312 -17.42 -0.50 18.36
CA LEU A 312 -17.52 0.90 17.94
C LEU A 312 -17.55 1.02 16.42
N ALA A 313 -16.61 0.38 15.71
CA ALA A 313 -16.57 0.38 14.25
C ALA A 313 -17.90 -0.09 13.65
N ARG A 314 -18.48 -1.19 14.18
CA ARG A 314 -19.81 -1.68 13.76
C ARG A 314 -20.91 -0.64 13.94
N ARG A 315 -20.92 0.10 15.06
CA ARG A 315 -21.92 1.16 15.30
C ARG A 315 -21.72 2.32 14.33
N SER A 316 -20.50 2.80 14.17
CA SER A 316 -20.17 3.92 13.28
C SER A 316 -20.51 3.60 11.82
N LEU A 317 -20.04 2.46 11.32
CA LEU A 317 -20.35 2.00 9.96
C LEU A 317 -21.84 1.73 9.77
N GLY A 318 -22.53 1.15 10.76
CA GLY A 318 -23.97 0.91 10.70
C GLY A 318 -24.80 2.18 10.55
N ARG A 319 -24.37 3.29 11.19
CA ARG A 319 -25.01 4.60 11.01
C ARG A 319 -24.81 5.15 9.61
N LEU A 320 -23.62 4.97 9.03
CA LEU A 320 -23.28 5.42 7.68
C LEU A 320 -24.02 4.60 6.60
N VAL A 321 -24.09 3.28 6.78
CA VAL A 321 -24.91 2.40 5.94
C VAL A 321 -26.39 2.76 6.04
N GLY A 322 -26.90 3.06 7.23
CA GLY A 322 -28.25 3.57 7.41
C GLY A 322 -28.52 4.92 6.73
N ALA A 323 -27.47 5.70 6.44
CA ALA A 323 -27.54 6.94 5.67
C ALA A 323 -27.34 6.75 4.16
N GLY A 324 -27.19 5.50 3.70
CA GLY A 324 -27.05 5.12 2.30
C GLY A 324 -25.62 4.94 1.81
N VAL A 325 -24.60 5.12 2.66
CA VAL A 325 -23.18 4.92 2.27
C VAL A 325 -22.86 3.43 2.22
N ALA A 326 -22.12 2.98 1.20
CA ALA A 326 -21.65 1.60 1.13
C ALA A 326 -20.31 1.42 1.85
N VAL A 327 -20.01 0.21 2.31
CA VAL A 327 -18.74 -0.12 2.99
C VAL A 327 -18.12 -1.35 2.33
N ALA A 328 -16.83 -1.22 2.02
CA ALA A 328 -15.98 -2.25 1.49
C ALA A 328 -14.88 -2.62 2.50
N LEU A 329 -14.65 -3.92 2.69
CA LEU A 329 -13.43 -4.38 3.36
C LEU A 329 -12.29 -4.41 2.33
N ASP A 330 -11.23 -3.68 2.61
CA ASP A 330 -10.10 -3.44 1.70
C ASP A 330 -8.88 -4.28 2.08
N ASP A 331 -7.96 -4.47 1.13
CA ASP A 331 -6.73 -5.28 1.26
C ASP A 331 -6.98 -6.73 1.74
N PHE A 332 -8.14 -7.33 1.42
CA PHE A 332 -8.44 -8.68 1.88
C PHE A 332 -7.50 -9.70 1.21
N GLY A 333 -6.73 -10.41 2.02
CA GLY A 333 -5.73 -11.38 1.56
C GLY A 333 -4.28 -10.90 1.58
N ALA A 334 -4.02 -9.61 1.86
CA ALA A 334 -2.65 -9.10 2.03
C ALA A 334 -1.93 -9.67 3.28
N GLY A 335 -2.71 -10.21 4.23
CA GLY A 335 -2.22 -10.82 5.48
C GLY A 335 -3.21 -11.84 6.07
N PHE A 336 -3.32 -11.93 7.40
CA PHE A 336 -4.25 -12.86 8.05
C PHE A 336 -5.70 -12.44 7.87
N CYS A 337 -6.42 -13.11 6.96
CA CYS A 337 -7.84 -12.90 6.70
C CYS A 337 -8.69 -13.24 7.94
N ASN A 338 -9.31 -12.25 8.58
CA ASN A 338 -10.23 -12.50 9.68
C ASN A 338 -11.70 -12.52 9.25
N PHE A 339 -12.20 -13.71 8.91
CA PHE A 339 -13.61 -13.93 8.52
C PHE A 339 -14.63 -13.47 9.56
N ARG A 340 -14.23 -13.26 10.83
CA ARG A 340 -15.11 -12.70 11.85
C ARG A 340 -15.60 -11.30 11.46
N TYR A 341 -14.80 -10.50 10.78
CA TYR A 341 -15.16 -9.14 10.37
C TYR A 341 -16.30 -9.16 9.36
N LEU A 342 -16.22 -10.07 8.38
CA LEU A 342 -17.25 -10.27 7.36
C LEU A 342 -18.64 -10.55 7.95
N LYS A 343 -18.68 -11.24 9.09
CA LYS A 343 -19.94 -11.57 9.76
C LYS A 343 -20.51 -10.46 10.65
N LEU A 344 -19.64 -9.62 11.23
CA LEU A 344 -20.04 -8.67 12.28
C LEU A 344 -20.28 -7.26 11.75
N LEU A 345 -19.58 -6.87 10.69
CA LEU A 345 -19.63 -5.53 10.14
C LEU A 345 -20.69 -5.43 9.04
N PRO A 346 -21.32 -4.26 8.87
CA PRO A 346 -22.32 -4.04 7.83
C PRO A 346 -21.60 -3.78 6.49
N LEU A 347 -20.89 -4.78 5.98
CA LEU A 347 -20.17 -4.70 4.71
C LEU A 347 -21.12 -5.02 3.54
N GLN A 348 -20.88 -4.38 2.40
CA GLN A 348 -21.54 -4.70 1.13
C GLN A 348 -20.53 -5.18 0.08
N LYS A 349 -19.25 -4.85 0.26
CA LYS A 349 -18.20 -5.17 -0.70
C LYS A 349 -16.98 -5.79 -0.02
N LEU A 350 -16.27 -6.60 -0.77
CA LEU A 350 -14.97 -7.19 -0.42
C LEU A 350 -13.99 -6.87 -1.55
N LYS A 351 -12.90 -6.16 -1.26
CA LYS A 351 -11.84 -5.91 -2.22
C LYS A 351 -10.68 -6.87 -1.96
N LEU A 352 -10.31 -7.63 -2.98
CA LEU A 352 -9.24 -8.61 -2.92
C LEU A 352 -7.93 -7.94 -3.32
N ASP A 353 -6.95 -7.99 -2.44
CA ASP A 353 -5.61 -7.46 -2.69
C ASP A 353 -4.97 -8.12 -3.92
N ARG A 354 -4.01 -7.41 -4.53
CA ARG A 354 -3.20 -7.91 -5.65
C ARG A 354 -2.62 -9.30 -5.38
N ALA A 355 -2.17 -9.58 -4.16
CA ALA A 355 -1.59 -10.89 -3.81
C ALA A 355 -2.57 -12.05 -4.03
N MET A 356 -3.89 -11.79 -3.98
CA MET A 356 -4.92 -12.80 -4.20
C MET A 356 -5.20 -13.09 -5.68
N VAL A 357 -4.73 -12.23 -6.58
CA VAL A 357 -4.87 -12.39 -8.04
C VAL A 357 -3.53 -12.66 -8.73
N GLU A 358 -2.43 -12.70 -7.99
CA GLU A 358 -1.15 -13.16 -8.50
C GLU A 358 -1.24 -14.67 -8.77
N GLY A 359 -0.77 -15.12 -9.94
CA GLY A 359 -0.73 -16.55 -10.29
C GLY A 359 -2.05 -17.20 -10.69
N ILE A 360 -3.21 -16.53 -10.56
CA ILE A 360 -4.54 -17.15 -10.83
C ILE A 360 -4.75 -17.63 -12.27
N ALA A 361 -3.94 -17.13 -13.22
CA ALA A 361 -3.99 -17.56 -14.62
C ALA A 361 -3.09 -18.79 -14.90
N GLU A 362 -2.11 -19.05 -14.03
CA GLU A 362 -1.07 -20.06 -14.24
C GLU A 362 -1.15 -21.23 -13.23
N ASP A 363 -1.52 -20.96 -11.98
CA ASP A 363 -1.58 -21.95 -10.91
C ASP A 363 -3.05 -22.33 -10.58
N PRO A 364 -3.46 -23.59 -10.82
CA PRO A 364 -4.79 -24.08 -10.44
C PRO A 364 -5.11 -23.94 -8.95
N ARG A 365 -4.10 -23.90 -8.09
CA ARG A 365 -4.26 -23.72 -6.64
C ARG A 365 -4.66 -22.29 -6.31
N ASP A 366 -4.00 -21.30 -6.91
CA ASP A 366 -4.33 -19.89 -6.70
C ASP A 366 -5.75 -19.60 -7.20
N LEU A 367 -6.11 -20.16 -8.37
CA LEU A 367 -7.48 -20.09 -8.89
C LEU A 367 -8.51 -20.75 -7.94
N ALA A 368 -8.17 -21.91 -7.35
CA ALA A 368 -9.05 -22.58 -6.39
C ALA A 368 -9.25 -21.78 -5.10
N VAL A 369 -8.22 -21.06 -4.64
CA VAL A 369 -8.31 -20.16 -3.49
C VAL A 369 -9.24 -18.98 -3.82
N LEU A 370 -9.04 -18.31 -4.96
CA LEU A 370 -9.92 -17.25 -5.44
C LEU A 370 -11.38 -17.71 -5.50
N ARG A 371 -11.65 -18.87 -6.10
CA ARG A 371 -12.99 -19.48 -6.18
C ARG A 371 -13.63 -19.65 -4.80
N GLY A 372 -12.87 -20.15 -3.83
CA GLY A 372 -13.34 -20.33 -2.47
C GLY A 372 -13.74 -19.01 -1.81
N ILE A 373 -12.94 -17.97 -2.00
CA ILE A 373 -13.21 -16.63 -1.46
C ILE A 373 -14.44 -16.01 -2.11
N VAL A 374 -14.57 -16.07 -3.44
CA VAL A 374 -15.74 -15.53 -4.15
C VAL A 374 -17.02 -16.26 -3.75
N ALA A 375 -16.98 -17.59 -3.63
CA ALA A 375 -18.12 -18.37 -3.17
C ALA A 375 -18.54 -18.00 -1.74
N MET A 376 -17.58 -17.78 -0.85
CA MET A 376 -17.85 -17.33 0.52
C MET A 376 -18.44 -15.92 0.54
N ALA A 377 -17.87 -14.98 -0.22
CA ALA A 377 -18.36 -13.61 -0.31
C ALA A 377 -19.81 -13.59 -0.81
N GLY A 378 -20.12 -14.39 -1.84
CA GLY A 378 -21.49 -14.56 -2.33
C GLY A 378 -22.44 -15.16 -1.29
N ALA A 379 -21.98 -16.10 -0.45
CA ALA A 379 -22.77 -16.64 0.65
C ALA A 379 -23.05 -15.62 1.78
N LEU A 380 -22.33 -14.50 1.80
CA LEU A 380 -22.49 -13.38 2.73
C LEU A 380 -23.12 -12.14 2.07
N ASP A 381 -23.62 -12.28 0.83
CA ASP A 381 -24.17 -11.19 0.02
C ASP A 381 -23.19 -10.02 -0.18
N LEU A 382 -21.89 -10.33 -0.34
CA LEU A 382 -20.83 -9.36 -0.60
C LEU A 382 -20.44 -9.33 -2.08
N GLU A 383 -20.38 -8.13 -2.66
CA GLU A 383 -19.82 -7.92 -4.00
C GLU A 383 -18.29 -7.95 -3.95
N VAL A 384 -17.67 -8.77 -4.79
CA VAL A 384 -16.21 -8.91 -4.83
C VAL A 384 -15.60 -8.00 -5.90
N THR A 385 -14.60 -7.21 -5.50
CA THR A 385 -13.76 -6.41 -6.40
C THR A 385 -12.36 -7.01 -6.41
N ALA A 386 -11.84 -7.34 -7.59
CA ALA A 386 -10.47 -7.84 -7.72
C ALA A 386 -9.49 -6.69 -8.04
N GLU A 387 -8.46 -6.51 -7.23
CA GLU A 387 -7.47 -5.44 -7.42
C GLU A 387 -6.17 -5.93 -8.05
N GLY A 388 -5.37 -4.99 -8.56
CA GLY A 388 -4.05 -5.31 -9.09
C GLY A 388 -4.08 -6.15 -10.38
N ILE A 389 -5.16 -6.06 -11.15
CA ILE A 389 -5.28 -6.76 -12.44
C ILE A 389 -4.38 -6.09 -13.49
N GLU A 390 -3.36 -6.81 -13.94
CA GLU A 390 -2.36 -6.32 -14.89
C GLU A 390 -2.44 -7.03 -16.25
N THR A 391 -3.09 -8.19 -16.33
CA THR A 391 -3.14 -9.00 -17.56
C THR A 391 -4.57 -9.40 -17.94
N ALA A 392 -4.81 -9.53 -19.25
CA ALA A 392 -6.09 -10.01 -19.76
C ALA A 392 -6.45 -11.42 -19.26
N ALA A 393 -5.45 -12.26 -18.96
CA ALA A 393 -5.65 -13.58 -18.41
C ALA A 393 -6.18 -13.52 -16.96
N GLN A 394 -5.61 -12.68 -16.10
CA GLN A 394 -6.14 -12.42 -14.76
C GLN A 394 -7.57 -11.87 -14.83
N ARG A 395 -7.84 -10.89 -15.71
CA ARG A 395 -9.17 -10.32 -15.90
C ARG A 395 -10.22 -11.35 -16.33
N ALA A 396 -9.85 -12.28 -17.22
CA ALA A 396 -10.72 -13.37 -17.63
C ALA A 396 -10.98 -14.37 -16.49
N ALA A 397 -9.96 -14.67 -15.68
CA ALA A 397 -10.09 -15.56 -14.54
C ALA A 397 -11.04 -15.00 -13.47
N VAL A 398 -10.90 -13.73 -13.08
CA VAL A 398 -11.77 -13.12 -12.06
C VAL A 398 -13.22 -12.97 -12.52
N GLU A 399 -13.47 -12.74 -13.82
CA GLU A 399 -14.82 -12.77 -14.40
C GLU A 399 -15.41 -14.18 -14.36
N ALA A 400 -14.64 -15.19 -14.74
CA ALA A 400 -15.10 -16.58 -14.75
C ALA A 400 -15.45 -17.10 -13.35
N GLU A 401 -14.73 -16.62 -12.33
CA GLU A 401 -15.02 -16.96 -10.92
C GLU A 401 -16.16 -16.12 -10.31
N GLY A 402 -16.66 -15.09 -11.02
CA GLY A 402 -17.84 -14.32 -10.62
C GLY A 402 -17.55 -13.09 -9.76
N CYS A 403 -16.38 -12.48 -9.89
CA CYS A 403 -16.14 -11.16 -9.30
C CYS A 403 -17.10 -10.12 -9.93
N ALA A 404 -17.57 -9.17 -9.14
CA ALA A 404 -18.52 -8.15 -9.59
C ALA A 404 -17.82 -6.98 -10.31
N SER A 405 -16.59 -6.66 -9.90
CA SER A 405 -15.80 -5.61 -10.54
C SER A 405 -14.31 -5.87 -10.40
N TRP A 406 -13.51 -5.07 -11.10
CA TRP A 406 -12.06 -5.12 -11.04
C TRP A 406 -11.41 -3.74 -11.16
N GLN A 407 -10.19 -3.61 -10.63
CA GLN A 407 -9.32 -2.45 -10.84
C GLN A 407 -7.87 -2.90 -11.03
N GLY A 408 -7.12 -2.15 -11.82
CA GLY A 408 -5.70 -2.42 -12.07
C GLY A 408 -5.18 -1.77 -13.34
N PHE A 409 -3.87 -1.84 -13.55
CA PHE A 409 -3.18 -1.16 -14.64
C PHE A 409 -3.55 -1.69 -16.03
N LEU A 410 -4.16 -2.87 -16.13
CA LEU A 410 -4.75 -3.34 -17.38
C LEU A 410 -5.83 -2.37 -17.91
N GLY A 411 -6.62 -1.80 -17.00
CA GLY A 411 -7.71 -0.89 -17.35
C GLY A 411 -7.22 0.55 -17.43
N ALA A 412 -6.64 1.04 -16.32
CA ALA A 412 -6.01 2.35 -16.25
C ALA A 412 -5.14 2.50 -15.00
N GLU A 413 -4.07 3.28 -15.13
CA GLU A 413 -3.33 3.81 -13.98
C GLU A 413 -4.12 4.92 -13.26
N PRO A 414 -3.80 5.23 -11.98
CA PRO A 414 -4.32 6.41 -11.30
C PRO A 414 -4.13 7.68 -12.12
N MET A 415 -5.19 8.48 -12.26
CA MET A 415 -5.19 9.69 -13.08
C MET A 415 -5.75 10.89 -12.33
N ASP A 416 -5.42 12.10 -12.79
CA ASP A 416 -5.94 13.32 -12.18
C ASP A 416 -7.45 13.48 -12.39
N ALA A 417 -8.05 14.42 -11.65
CA ALA A 417 -9.49 14.68 -11.69
C ALA A 417 -10.03 15.05 -13.09
N ALA A 418 -9.23 15.75 -13.90
CA ALA A 418 -9.65 16.19 -15.23
C ALA A 418 -9.66 15.02 -16.22
N ALA A 419 -8.61 14.20 -16.19
CA ALA A 419 -8.50 12.97 -16.97
C ALA A 419 -9.61 11.98 -16.59
N PHE A 420 -9.88 11.80 -15.29
CA PHE A 420 -10.95 10.92 -14.83
C PHE A 420 -12.33 11.41 -15.27
N LEU A 421 -12.62 12.71 -15.14
CA LEU A 421 -13.89 13.27 -15.59
C LEU A 421 -14.11 13.10 -17.11
N ALA A 422 -13.04 13.19 -17.90
CA ALA A 422 -13.09 12.92 -19.33
C ALA A 422 -13.37 11.44 -19.65
N LEU A 423 -12.80 10.52 -18.87
CA LEU A 423 -13.10 9.08 -18.96
C LEU A 423 -14.55 8.79 -18.56
N ALA A 424 -15.01 9.37 -17.46
CA ALA A 424 -16.34 9.18 -16.88
C ALA A 424 -17.50 9.60 -17.81
N ARG A 425 -17.23 10.55 -18.72
CA ARG A 425 -18.22 11.07 -19.68
C ARG A 425 -18.32 10.28 -20.97
N ARG A 426 -17.41 9.33 -21.20
CA ARG A 426 -17.55 8.35 -22.27
C ARG A 426 -18.66 7.36 -21.90
#